data_AF-Q9UBB4-F1
#
_entry.id   AF-Q9UBB4-F1
#
_cell.length_a   1.000
_cell.length_b   1.000
_cell.length_c   1.000
_cell.angle_alpha   90.00
_cell.angle_beta   90.00
_cell.angle_gamma   90.00
#
_symmetry.space_group_name_H-M   'P 1'
#
loop_
_entity.id
_entity.type
_entity.pdbx_description
1 polymer ?
#
loop_
_entity_poly.entity_id
_entity_poly.type
_entity_poly.pdbx_seq_one_letter_code
_entity_poly.pdbx_strand_id
1 'polypeptide(L)'
;MAAPRPPPARLSGVMVPAPIQDLEALRALTALFKEQRNRETAPRTIFQRVLDILKKSSHAVELACRDPSQVENLASSLQLITECFRCLRNACIECSVNQNSIRNLDTIGVAVDLILLFRELRVEQESLLTAFRCGLQFLGNIASRNEDSQSIVWVHAFPELFLSCLNHPDKKIVAYSSMILFTSLNHERMKELEENLNIAIDVIDAYQKHPESEWPFLIITDLFLKSPELVQAMFPKLNNQERVTLLDLMIAKITSDEPLTKDDIPVFLRHAELIASTFVDQCKTVLKLASEEPPDDEEALATIRLLDVLCEMTVNTELLGYLQVFPGLLERVIDLLRVIHVAGKETTNIFSNCGCVRAEGDISNVANGFKSHLIRLIGNLCYKNKDNQDKVNELDGIPLILDNCNISDSNPFLTQWVIYAIRNLTEDNSQNQDLIAKMEEQGLADASLLKKVGFEVEKKGEKLILKSTRDTPKP
;
A
#
# COMPACT_ATOMS: atom_id res chain seq x y z
N MET A 1 -40.54 24.91 -8.23
CA MET A 1 -41.60 24.96 -7.21
C MET A 1 -40.92 24.82 -5.85
N ALA A 2 -41.01 25.82 -4.97
CA ALA A 2 -40.64 25.60 -3.57
C ALA A 2 -41.59 24.52 -3.06
N ALA A 3 -41.09 23.41 -2.51
CA ALA A 3 -41.95 22.44 -1.83
C ALA A 3 -42.76 23.22 -0.77
N PRO A 4 -44.09 23.36 -0.94
CA PRO A 4 -44.90 24.08 0.01
C PRO A 4 -44.78 23.33 1.34
N ARG A 5 -44.65 24.06 2.44
CA ARG A 5 -44.79 23.48 3.78
C ARG A 5 -46.06 22.63 3.73
N PRO A 6 -46.01 21.30 3.95
CA PRO A 6 -47.25 20.61 4.28
C PRO A 6 -47.82 21.38 5.47
N PRO A 7 -49.10 21.80 5.45
CA PRO A 7 -49.70 22.36 6.65
C PRO A 7 -49.40 21.40 7.80
N PRO A 8 -49.10 21.91 9.01
CA PRO A 8 -48.68 21.06 10.13
C PRO A 8 -49.63 19.87 10.18
N ALA A 9 -49.11 18.65 10.00
CA ALA A 9 -49.92 17.47 9.92
C ALA A 9 -50.71 17.39 11.23
N ARG A 10 -51.98 17.80 11.19
CA ARG A 10 -52.90 17.78 12.32
C ARG A 10 -53.36 16.33 12.49
N LEU A 11 -52.46 15.46 12.92
CA LEU A 11 -52.88 14.26 13.62
C LEU A 11 -53.39 14.75 14.98
N SER A 12 -54.71 14.92 15.08
CA SER A 12 -55.44 15.20 16.32
C SER A 12 -54.83 16.32 17.19
N GLY A 13 -54.93 17.58 16.77
CA GLY A 13 -54.86 18.74 17.66
C GLY A 13 -53.52 19.07 18.35
N VAL A 14 -52.47 18.26 18.20
CA VAL A 14 -51.15 18.53 18.78
C VAL A 14 -50.24 19.16 17.72
N MET A 15 -49.73 20.37 17.99
CA MET A 15 -48.71 20.99 17.13
C MET A 15 -47.45 20.12 17.15
N VAL A 16 -47.09 19.54 16.00
CA VAL A 16 -45.86 18.76 15.86
C VAL A 16 -44.65 19.70 16.11
N PRO A 17 -43.74 19.37 17.04
CA PRO A 17 -42.51 20.13 17.30
C PRO A 17 -41.72 20.43 16.01
N ALA A 18 -41.15 21.64 15.92
CA ALA A 18 -40.38 22.06 14.74
C ALA A 18 -39.26 21.07 14.32
N PRO A 19 -38.48 20.46 15.24
CA PRO A 19 -37.47 19.46 14.88
C PRO A 19 -38.04 18.24 14.14
N ILE A 20 -39.26 17.80 14.46
CA ILE A 20 -39.90 16.66 13.81
C ILE A 20 -40.32 17.04 12.38
N GLN A 21 -40.86 18.25 12.18
CA GLN A 21 -41.20 18.76 10.84
C GLN A 21 -39.98 18.88 9.94
N ASP A 22 -38.87 19.39 10.48
CA ASP A 22 -37.62 19.53 9.72
C ASP A 22 -37.03 18.15 9.39
N LEU A 23 -37.08 17.20 10.32
CA LEU A 23 -36.60 15.82 10.08
C LEU A 23 -37.39 15.11 8.97
N GLU A 24 -38.72 15.20 8.98
CA GLU A 24 -39.57 14.63 7.93
C GLU A 24 -39.32 15.30 6.57
N ALA A 25 -39.17 16.62 6.54
CA ALA A 25 -38.85 17.37 5.33
C ALA A 25 -37.48 16.97 4.75
N LEU A 26 -36.46 16.82 5.60
CA LEU A 26 -35.12 16.37 5.19
C LEU A 26 -35.18 14.95 4.61
N ARG A 27 -35.88 14.02 5.26
CA ARG A 27 -36.04 12.64 4.75
C ARG A 27 -36.73 12.61 3.38
N ALA A 28 -37.76 13.44 3.19
CA ALA A 28 -38.45 13.57 1.90
C ALA A 28 -37.50 14.11 0.81
N LEU A 29 -36.71 15.15 1.10
CA LEU A 29 -35.71 15.69 0.18
C LEU A 29 -34.62 14.66 -0.15
N THR A 30 -34.10 13.96 0.86
CA THR A 30 -33.11 12.89 0.70
C THR A 30 -33.61 11.80 -0.26
N ALA A 31 -34.89 11.43 -0.15
CA ALA A 31 -35.52 10.46 -1.06
C ALA A 31 -35.66 11.01 -2.49
N LEU A 32 -36.11 12.27 -2.64
CA LEU A 32 -36.24 12.92 -3.95
C LEU A 32 -34.90 13.03 -4.68
N PHE A 33 -33.81 13.35 -3.97
CA PHE A 33 -32.48 13.49 -4.57
C PHE A 33 -31.82 12.16 -5.01
N LYS A 34 -32.48 11.01 -4.79
CA LYS A 34 -32.06 9.77 -5.46
C LYS A 34 -32.23 9.84 -6.97
N GLU A 35 -33.22 10.61 -7.44
CA GLU A 35 -33.48 10.81 -8.87
C GLU A 35 -32.70 12.02 -9.41
N GLN A 36 -31.99 11.82 -10.53
CA GLN A 36 -31.16 12.87 -11.15
C GLN A 36 -31.95 14.12 -11.51
N ARG A 37 -33.15 13.96 -12.09
CA ARG A 37 -34.03 15.08 -12.48
C ARG A 37 -34.34 16.02 -11.31
N ASN A 38 -34.52 15.47 -10.10
CA ASN A 38 -34.81 16.26 -8.91
C ASN A 38 -33.56 17.00 -8.41
N ARG A 39 -32.36 16.44 -8.62
CA ARG A 39 -31.09 17.14 -8.34
C ARG A 39 -30.94 18.33 -9.26
N GLU A 40 -31.10 18.15 -10.57
CA GLU A 40 -30.90 19.19 -11.58
C GLU A 40 -31.88 20.37 -11.48
N THR A 41 -33.04 20.17 -10.85
CA THR A 41 -34.11 21.18 -10.73
C THR A 41 -34.24 21.77 -9.32
N ALA A 42 -33.34 21.39 -8.40
CA ALA A 42 -33.36 21.82 -7.01
C ALA A 42 -33.08 23.33 -6.88
N PRO A 43 -34.01 24.13 -6.32
CA PRO A 43 -33.74 25.54 -6.07
C PRO A 43 -32.73 25.71 -4.92
N ARG A 44 -31.83 26.69 -5.04
CA ARG A 44 -30.83 27.05 -4.02
C ARG A 44 -31.44 27.27 -2.62
N THR A 45 -32.69 27.72 -2.53
CA THR A 45 -33.41 27.93 -1.27
C THR A 45 -33.58 26.65 -0.44
N ILE A 46 -33.61 25.47 -1.08
CA ILE A 46 -33.60 24.19 -0.36
C ILE A 46 -32.28 24.04 0.38
N PHE A 47 -31.15 24.27 -0.28
CA PHE A 47 -29.83 24.12 0.33
C PHE A 47 -29.59 25.15 1.43
N GLN A 48 -30.08 26.39 1.26
CA GLN A 48 -30.06 27.39 2.35
C GLN A 48 -30.81 26.87 3.57
N ARG A 49 -32.01 26.30 3.38
CA ARG A 49 -32.79 25.75 4.50
C ARG A 49 -32.09 24.56 5.17
N VAL A 50 -31.49 23.67 4.40
CA VAL A 50 -30.72 22.53 4.95
C VAL A 50 -29.52 23.04 5.75
N LEU A 51 -28.82 24.06 5.26
CA LEU A 51 -27.72 24.72 5.96
C LEU A 51 -28.18 25.38 7.27
N ASP A 52 -29.32 26.06 7.27
CA ASP A 52 -29.86 26.70 8.48
C ASP A 52 -30.19 25.66 9.56
N ILE A 53 -30.76 24.52 9.18
CA ILE A 53 -31.00 23.39 10.09
C ILE A 53 -29.68 22.83 10.60
N LEU A 54 -28.70 22.62 9.71
CA LEU A 54 -27.38 22.11 10.06
C LEU A 54 -26.68 23.02 11.07
N LYS A 55 -26.62 24.34 10.83
CA LYS A 55 -26.02 25.33 11.75
C LYS A 55 -26.72 25.31 13.11
N LYS A 56 -28.05 25.30 13.12
CA LYS A 56 -28.83 25.25 14.37
C LYS A 56 -28.55 23.97 15.17
N SER A 57 -28.47 22.81 14.51
CA SER A 57 -28.16 21.54 15.18
C SER A 57 -26.70 21.44 15.60
N SER A 58 -25.77 22.07 14.86
CA SER A 58 -24.34 22.14 15.20
C SER A 58 -24.10 22.85 16.52
N HIS A 59 -24.87 23.90 16.82
CA HIS A 59 -24.76 24.61 18.09
C HIS A 59 -25.01 23.70 19.32
N ALA A 60 -25.88 22.69 19.20
CA ALA A 60 -26.07 21.72 20.27
C ALA A 60 -24.83 20.85 20.49
N VAL A 61 -24.11 20.51 19.42
CA VAL A 61 -22.83 19.78 19.47
C VAL A 61 -21.75 20.64 20.11
N GLU A 62 -21.61 21.90 19.71
CA GLU A 62 -20.68 22.85 20.34
C GLU A 62 -20.91 22.99 21.86
N LEU A 63 -22.17 23.07 22.28
CA LEU A 63 -22.54 23.14 23.70
C LEU A 63 -22.14 21.85 24.43
N ALA A 64 -22.35 20.68 23.82
CA ALA A 64 -21.96 19.40 24.41
C ALA A 64 -20.44 19.18 24.47
N CYS A 65 -19.66 19.76 23.56
CA CYS A 65 -18.19 19.79 23.69
C CYS A 65 -17.73 20.62 24.90
N ARG A 66 -18.49 21.66 25.29
CA ARG A 66 -18.17 22.53 26.43
C ARG A 66 -18.74 22.04 27.77
N ASP A 67 -19.89 21.39 27.72
CA ASP A 67 -20.61 20.88 28.88
C ASP A 67 -21.04 19.43 28.62
N PRO A 68 -20.31 18.44 29.18
CA PRO A 68 -20.62 17.03 29.01
C PRO A 68 -22.03 16.63 29.46
N SER A 69 -22.69 17.41 30.31
CA SER A 69 -24.08 17.13 30.72
C SER A 69 -25.08 17.32 29.57
N GLN A 70 -24.71 18.03 28.51
CA GLN A 70 -25.56 18.22 27.32
C GLN A 70 -25.51 17.04 26.35
N VAL A 71 -24.60 16.08 26.53
CA VAL A 71 -24.43 14.94 25.62
C VAL A 71 -25.72 14.10 25.51
N GLU A 72 -26.48 13.97 26.61
CA GLU A 72 -27.75 13.24 26.62
C GLU A 72 -28.82 13.88 25.72
N ASN A 73 -28.70 15.19 25.47
CA ASN A 73 -29.64 15.97 24.65
C ASN A 73 -29.29 15.94 23.15
N LEU A 74 -28.16 15.33 22.76
CA LEU A 74 -27.68 15.35 21.37
C LEU A 74 -28.49 14.48 20.42
N ALA A 75 -29.24 13.48 20.90
CA ALA A 75 -29.86 12.47 20.05
C ALA A 75 -30.71 13.07 18.91
N SER A 76 -31.52 14.09 19.21
CA SER A 76 -32.35 14.76 18.19
C SER A 76 -31.52 15.60 17.22
N SER A 77 -30.49 16.28 17.72
CA SER A 77 -29.58 17.09 16.91
C SER A 77 -28.76 16.21 15.95
N LEU A 78 -28.24 15.08 16.43
CA LEU A 78 -27.49 14.12 15.61
C LEU A 78 -28.37 13.48 14.52
N GLN A 79 -29.66 13.22 14.79
CA GLN A 79 -30.60 12.77 13.76
C GLN A 79 -30.81 13.83 12.66
N LEU A 80 -31.00 15.10 13.05
CA LEU A 80 -31.13 16.19 12.09
C LEU A 80 -29.86 16.38 11.27
N ILE A 81 -28.70 16.41 11.91
CA ILE A 81 -27.41 16.53 11.23
C ILE A 81 -27.20 15.38 10.25
N THR A 82 -27.47 14.14 10.67
CA THR A 82 -27.38 12.96 9.79
C THR A 82 -28.24 13.12 8.54
N GLU A 83 -29.50 13.55 8.69
CA GLU A 83 -30.39 13.74 7.54
C GLU A 83 -30.02 14.96 6.69
N CYS A 84 -29.48 16.03 7.27
CA CYS A 84 -28.88 17.14 6.53
C CYS A 84 -27.74 16.63 5.63
N PHE A 85 -26.78 15.89 6.20
CA PHE A 85 -25.67 15.34 5.43
C PHE A 85 -26.11 14.32 4.38
N ARG A 86 -27.08 13.45 4.67
CA ARG A 86 -27.64 12.52 3.66
C ARG A 86 -28.31 13.27 2.50
N CYS A 87 -29.07 14.32 2.81
CA CYS A 87 -29.72 15.18 1.83
C CYS A 87 -28.67 15.85 0.92
N LEU A 88 -27.67 16.51 1.51
CA LEU A 88 -26.60 17.19 0.79
C LEU A 88 -25.75 16.20 -0.03
N ARG A 89 -25.33 15.08 0.56
CA ARG A 89 -24.60 14.00 -0.12
C ARG A 89 -25.33 13.53 -1.37
N ASN A 90 -26.64 13.26 -1.25
CA ASN A 90 -27.45 12.81 -2.39
C ASN A 90 -27.58 13.92 -3.43
N ALA A 91 -27.76 15.19 -3.01
CA ALA A 91 -27.90 16.32 -3.92
C ALA A 91 -26.66 16.56 -4.81
N CYS A 92 -25.47 16.20 -4.33
CA CYS A 92 -24.20 16.38 -5.05
C CYS A 92 -23.88 15.27 -6.08
N ILE A 93 -24.58 14.13 -6.08
CA ILE A 93 -24.26 12.99 -6.97
C ILE A 93 -24.38 13.43 -8.44
N GLU A 94 -23.24 13.49 -9.13
CA GLU A 94 -23.11 13.85 -10.55
C GLU A 94 -23.87 15.15 -10.92
N CYS A 95 -23.89 16.14 -10.01
CA CYS A 95 -24.66 17.37 -10.21
C CYS A 95 -23.84 18.60 -9.82
N SER A 96 -23.05 19.10 -10.77
CA SER A 96 -22.19 20.28 -10.57
C SER A 96 -22.97 21.55 -10.21
N VAL A 97 -24.20 21.71 -10.72
CA VAL A 97 -25.08 22.83 -10.37
C VAL A 97 -25.39 22.86 -8.87
N ASN A 98 -25.67 21.70 -8.28
CA ASN A 98 -25.93 21.58 -6.84
C ASN A 98 -24.64 21.72 -6.03
N GLN A 99 -23.55 21.08 -6.45
CA GLN A 99 -22.24 21.25 -5.82
C GLN A 99 -21.87 22.73 -5.73
N ASN A 100 -22.00 23.48 -6.83
CA ASN A 100 -21.73 24.92 -6.89
C ASN A 100 -22.69 25.71 -5.99
N SER A 101 -23.98 25.39 -6.03
CA SER A 101 -24.99 26.08 -5.21
C SER A 101 -24.77 25.88 -3.71
N ILE A 102 -24.38 24.68 -3.29
CA ILE A 102 -24.08 24.33 -1.90
C ILE A 102 -22.74 24.93 -1.45
N ARG A 103 -21.71 24.85 -2.29
CA ARG A 103 -20.40 25.50 -2.04
C ARG A 103 -20.56 27.00 -1.82
N ASN A 104 -21.31 27.68 -2.69
CA ASN A 104 -21.55 29.13 -2.62
C ASN A 104 -22.40 29.58 -1.41
N LEU A 105 -22.84 28.64 -0.57
CA LEU A 105 -23.50 28.89 0.71
C LEU A 105 -22.55 28.69 1.91
N ASP A 106 -21.26 28.46 1.67
CA ASP A 106 -20.24 28.15 2.68
C ASP A 106 -20.56 26.88 3.49
N THR A 107 -21.33 25.95 2.89
CA THR A 107 -21.77 24.72 3.57
C THR A 107 -20.59 23.79 3.84
N ILE A 108 -19.52 23.87 3.04
CA ILE A 108 -18.32 23.03 3.20
C ILE A 108 -17.61 23.35 4.52
N GLY A 109 -17.32 24.63 4.79
CA GLY A 109 -16.68 25.03 6.05
C GLY A 109 -17.49 24.59 7.27
N VAL A 110 -18.81 24.83 7.26
CA VAL A 110 -19.71 24.40 8.34
C VAL A 110 -19.69 22.88 8.55
N ALA A 111 -19.62 22.11 7.46
CA ALA A 111 -19.56 20.65 7.54
C ALA A 111 -18.23 20.18 8.13
N VAL A 112 -17.11 20.80 7.75
CA VAL A 112 -15.78 20.46 8.29
C VAL A 112 -15.68 20.83 9.77
N ASP A 113 -16.07 22.04 10.15
CA ASP A 113 -16.08 22.48 11.55
C ASP A 113 -16.89 21.51 12.43
N LEU A 114 -18.06 21.10 11.95
CA LEU A 114 -18.91 20.14 12.66
C LEU A 114 -18.27 18.75 12.78
N ILE A 115 -17.57 18.30 11.74
CA ILE A 115 -16.84 17.02 11.76
C ILE A 115 -15.72 17.06 12.80
N LEU A 116 -14.98 18.16 12.88
CA LEU A 116 -13.94 18.33 13.90
C LEU A 116 -14.53 18.33 15.31
N LEU A 117 -15.69 18.96 15.52
CA LEU A 117 -16.41 18.89 16.80
C LEU A 117 -16.85 17.46 17.17
N PHE A 118 -17.23 16.62 16.20
CA PHE A 118 -17.56 15.22 16.49
C PHE A 118 -16.39 14.46 17.12
N ARG A 119 -15.16 14.78 16.72
CA ARG A 119 -13.96 14.19 17.32
C ARG A 119 -13.77 14.64 18.77
N GLU A 120 -14.10 15.89 19.08
CA GLU A 120 -13.98 16.45 20.43
C GLU A 120 -14.98 15.86 21.44
N LEU A 121 -16.14 15.41 20.98
CA LEU A 121 -17.19 14.88 21.88
C LEU A 121 -16.73 13.66 22.70
N ARG A 122 -15.67 12.93 22.30
CA ARG A 122 -15.09 11.78 23.03
C ARG A 122 -16.12 10.76 23.55
N VAL A 123 -17.29 10.66 22.92
CA VAL A 123 -18.36 9.73 23.27
C VAL A 123 -18.61 8.82 22.07
N GLU A 124 -18.55 7.51 22.28
CA GLU A 124 -18.89 6.54 21.25
C GLU A 124 -20.40 6.29 21.24
N GLN A 125 -21.12 7.06 20.42
CA GLN A 125 -22.53 6.81 20.10
C GLN A 125 -22.67 6.43 18.63
N GLU A 126 -23.44 5.38 18.31
CA GLU A 126 -23.70 4.97 16.92
C GLU A 126 -24.39 6.10 16.11
N SER A 127 -25.19 6.94 16.77
CA SER A 127 -25.78 8.15 16.17
C SER A 127 -24.72 9.16 15.76
N LEU A 128 -23.70 9.38 16.59
CA LEU A 128 -22.58 10.27 16.29
C LEU A 128 -21.74 9.71 15.13
N LEU A 129 -21.38 8.43 15.19
CA LEU A 129 -20.63 7.77 14.11
C LEU A 129 -21.40 7.81 12.78
N THR A 130 -22.73 7.64 12.83
CA THR A 130 -23.58 7.76 11.64
C THR A 130 -23.56 9.17 11.06
N ALA A 131 -23.68 10.20 11.90
CA ALA A 131 -23.59 11.60 11.47
C ALA A 131 -22.22 11.92 10.86
N PHE A 132 -21.15 11.48 11.52
CA PHE A 132 -19.76 11.65 11.09
C PHE A 132 -19.54 11.01 9.71
N ARG A 133 -19.86 9.72 9.55
CA ARG A 133 -19.77 9.00 8.27
C ARG A 133 -20.55 9.72 7.16
N CYS A 134 -21.78 10.19 7.45
CA CYS A 134 -22.59 10.91 6.45
C CYS A 134 -21.96 12.27 6.07
N GLY A 135 -21.35 12.98 7.02
CA GLY A 135 -20.64 14.24 6.79
C GLY A 135 -19.44 14.05 5.85
N LEU A 136 -18.61 13.03 6.09
CA LEU A 136 -17.48 12.72 5.21
C LEU A 136 -17.94 12.29 3.81
N GLN A 137 -19.00 11.48 3.70
CA GLN A 137 -19.57 11.13 2.40
C GLN A 137 -20.07 12.37 1.64
N PHE A 138 -20.68 13.34 2.34
CA PHE A 138 -21.06 14.60 1.74
C PHE A 138 -19.84 15.35 1.18
N LEU A 139 -18.77 15.48 1.98
CA LEU A 139 -17.54 16.15 1.56
C LEU A 139 -16.90 15.49 0.32
N GLY A 140 -16.87 14.15 0.25
CA GLY A 140 -16.40 13.47 -0.95
C GLY A 140 -17.27 13.74 -2.17
N ASN A 141 -18.60 13.67 -2.01
CA ASN A 141 -19.52 13.88 -3.13
C ASN A 141 -19.54 15.35 -3.62
N ILE A 142 -19.35 16.33 -2.75
CA ILE A 142 -19.30 17.75 -3.18
C ILE A 142 -17.99 18.07 -3.91
N ALA A 143 -16.89 17.43 -3.54
CA ALA A 143 -15.59 17.55 -4.21
C ALA A 143 -15.50 16.72 -5.51
N SER A 144 -16.31 15.68 -5.67
CA SER A 144 -16.23 14.77 -6.82
C SER A 144 -16.34 15.50 -8.15
N ARG A 145 -15.26 15.43 -8.96
CA ARG A 145 -15.15 16.02 -10.31
C ARG A 145 -15.47 17.52 -10.38
N ASN A 146 -15.12 18.27 -9.34
CA ASN A 146 -15.39 19.71 -9.26
C ASN A 146 -14.23 20.45 -8.57
N GLU A 147 -13.30 20.99 -9.36
CA GLU A 147 -12.05 21.61 -8.88
C GLU A 147 -12.29 22.77 -7.91
N ASP A 148 -13.30 23.61 -8.16
CA ASP A 148 -13.64 24.70 -7.25
C ASP A 148 -14.05 24.15 -5.87
N SER A 149 -14.87 23.09 -5.85
CA SER A 149 -15.27 22.45 -4.60
C SER A 149 -14.12 21.70 -3.94
N GLN A 150 -13.24 21.04 -4.71
CA GLN A 150 -12.02 20.41 -4.18
C GLN A 150 -11.12 21.43 -3.49
N SER A 151 -10.95 22.60 -4.10
CA SER A 151 -10.20 23.73 -3.54
C SER A 151 -10.74 24.15 -2.18
N ILE A 152 -12.06 24.36 -2.09
CA ILE A 152 -12.69 24.78 -0.83
C ILE A 152 -12.66 23.67 0.22
N VAL A 153 -12.89 22.40 -0.18
CA VAL A 153 -12.77 21.27 0.74
C VAL A 153 -11.35 21.17 1.29
N TRP A 154 -10.33 21.30 0.45
CA TRP A 154 -8.93 21.28 0.88
C TRP A 154 -8.62 22.37 1.90
N VAL A 155 -8.98 23.62 1.59
CA VAL A 155 -8.73 24.79 2.48
C VAL A 155 -9.31 24.61 3.88
N HIS A 156 -10.48 23.96 4.00
CA HIS A 156 -11.10 23.74 5.30
C HIS A 156 -10.64 22.45 5.98
N ALA A 157 -10.38 21.39 5.22
CA ALA A 157 -10.10 20.06 5.76
C ALA A 157 -8.62 19.81 6.08
N PHE A 158 -7.70 20.40 5.33
CA PHE A 158 -6.28 20.13 5.47
C PHE A 158 -5.62 21.09 6.48
N PRO A 159 -4.76 20.60 7.40
CA PRO A 159 -4.43 19.19 7.68
C PRO A 159 -5.36 18.50 8.70
N GLU A 160 -6.13 19.25 9.49
CA GLU A 160 -6.72 18.79 10.76
C GLU A 160 -7.73 17.65 10.59
N LEU A 161 -8.55 17.69 9.54
CA LEU A 161 -9.55 16.65 9.29
C LEU A 161 -8.87 15.31 9.00
N PHE A 162 -7.79 15.30 8.21
CA PHE A 162 -7.09 14.07 7.84
C PHE A 162 -6.34 13.47 9.02
N LEU A 163 -5.61 14.31 9.78
CA LEU A 163 -4.96 13.90 11.04
C LEU A 163 -5.98 13.31 12.04
N SER A 164 -7.21 13.81 12.03
CA SER A 164 -8.28 13.33 12.92
C SER A 164 -8.94 12.03 12.45
N CYS A 165 -9.00 11.78 11.13
CA CYS A 165 -9.84 10.73 10.56
C CYS A 165 -9.08 9.51 10.03
N LEU A 166 -7.85 9.65 9.54
CA LEU A 166 -7.11 8.54 8.92
C LEU A 166 -6.78 7.41 9.90
N ASN A 167 -6.57 7.75 11.18
CA ASN A 167 -6.31 6.79 12.26
C ASN A 167 -7.53 6.52 13.15
N HIS A 168 -8.74 6.79 12.65
CA HIS A 168 -9.96 6.61 13.44
C HIS A 168 -10.31 5.12 13.62
N PRO A 169 -10.80 4.67 14.80
CA PRO A 169 -11.19 3.26 15.02
C PRO A 169 -12.31 2.75 14.09
N ASP A 170 -13.13 3.67 13.57
CA ASP A 170 -14.18 3.34 12.61
C ASP A 170 -13.63 3.30 11.17
N LYS A 171 -13.54 2.10 10.61
CA LYS A 171 -13.03 1.90 9.25
C LYS A 171 -13.77 2.65 8.14
N LYS A 172 -15.06 2.98 8.34
CA LYS A 172 -15.82 3.76 7.34
C LYS A 172 -15.40 5.24 7.38
N ILE A 173 -15.11 5.78 8.57
CA ILE A 173 -14.53 7.12 8.70
C ILE A 173 -13.19 7.18 7.98
N VAL A 174 -12.30 6.21 8.21
CA VAL A 174 -10.99 6.10 7.52
C VAL A 174 -11.17 6.03 6.00
N ALA A 175 -12.07 5.17 5.51
CA ALA A 175 -12.33 5.03 4.08
C ALA A 175 -12.88 6.34 3.45
N TYR A 176 -13.81 7.02 4.12
CA TYR A 176 -14.39 8.25 3.58
C TYR A 176 -13.45 9.45 3.69
N SER A 177 -12.61 9.56 4.72
CA SER A 177 -11.57 10.59 4.76
C SER A 177 -10.51 10.34 3.69
N SER A 178 -10.14 9.09 3.43
CA SER A 178 -9.26 8.71 2.33
C SER A 178 -9.87 9.06 0.97
N MET A 179 -11.16 8.79 0.76
CA MET A 179 -11.88 9.23 -0.44
C MET A 179 -11.81 10.75 -0.65
N ILE A 180 -11.99 11.55 0.41
CA ILE A 180 -11.87 13.01 0.35
C ILE A 180 -10.44 13.42 -0.02
N LEU A 181 -9.44 12.80 0.60
CA LEU A 181 -8.03 13.07 0.33
C LEU A 181 -7.70 12.78 -1.14
N PHE A 182 -8.03 11.59 -1.61
CA PHE A 182 -7.87 11.18 -3.02
C PHE A 182 -8.53 12.16 -3.98
N THR A 183 -9.79 12.53 -3.70
CA THR A 183 -10.59 13.39 -4.58
C THR A 183 -10.08 14.84 -4.61
N SER A 184 -9.44 15.29 -3.53
CA SER A 184 -9.03 16.69 -3.37
C SER A 184 -7.57 16.94 -3.72
N LEU A 185 -6.72 15.91 -3.74
CA LEU A 185 -5.30 16.06 -4.09
C LEU A 185 -5.12 16.40 -5.58
N ASN A 186 -4.21 17.33 -5.84
CA ASN A 186 -3.69 17.66 -7.17
C ASN A 186 -2.18 17.97 -7.03
N HIS A 187 -1.50 18.31 -8.13
CA HIS A 187 -0.06 18.58 -8.09
C HIS A 187 0.34 19.72 -7.13
N GLU A 188 -0.48 20.75 -6.97
CA GLU A 188 -0.19 21.86 -6.05
C GLU A 188 -0.33 21.41 -4.59
N ARG A 189 -1.45 20.76 -4.25
CA ARG A 189 -1.76 20.27 -2.90
C ARG A 189 -0.86 19.11 -2.47
N MET A 190 -0.26 18.37 -3.42
CA MET A 190 0.78 17.38 -3.12
C MET A 190 2.00 18.03 -2.46
N LYS A 191 2.35 19.29 -2.78
CA LYS A 191 3.44 20.01 -2.11
C LYS A 191 3.10 20.34 -0.65
N GLU A 192 1.85 20.71 -0.37
CA GLU A 192 1.39 20.91 1.01
C GLU A 192 1.43 19.60 1.81
N LEU A 193 1.13 18.46 1.16
CA LEU A 193 1.26 17.14 1.77
C LEU A 193 2.73 16.77 2.03
N GLU A 194 3.66 17.14 1.16
CA GLU A 194 5.11 16.99 1.37
C GLU A 194 5.60 17.75 2.62
N GLU A 195 4.98 18.88 2.95
CA GLU A 195 5.24 19.62 4.20
C GLU A 195 4.59 18.97 5.43
N ASN A 196 3.56 18.14 5.24
CA ASN A 196 2.79 17.47 6.30
C ASN A 196 2.87 15.94 6.19
N LEU A 197 4.10 15.40 6.15
CA LEU A 197 4.35 13.97 5.90
C LEU A 197 3.60 13.01 6.83
N ASN A 198 3.23 13.42 8.05
CA ASN A 198 2.42 12.57 8.94
C ASN A 198 1.12 12.11 8.29
N ILE A 199 0.47 12.93 7.46
CA ILE A 199 -0.74 12.53 6.75
C ILE A 199 -0.42 11.46 5.70
N ALA A 200 0.70 11.58 4.98
CA ALA A 200 1.11 10.58 4.01
C ALA A 200 1.45 9.24 4.70
N ILE A 201 2.12 9.29 5.86
CA ILE A 201 2.40 8.13 6.70
C ILE A 201 1.09 7.49 7.20
N ASP A 202 0.15 8.30 7.69
CA ASP A 202 -1.17 7.84 8.14
C ASP A 202 -1.96 7.15 7.01
N VAL A 203 -1.76 7.51 5.75
CA VAL A 203 -2.35 6.79 4.60
C VAL A 203 -1.72 5.40 4.42
N ILE A 204 -0.41 5.26 4.61
CA ILE A 204 0.27 3.96 4.58
C ILE A 204 -0.26 3.07 5.71
N ASP A 205 -0.31 3.59 6.93
CA ASP A 205 -0.82 2.87 8.09
C ASP A 205 -2.32 2.53 7.96
N ALA A 206 -3.12 3.42 7.36
CA ALA A 206 -4.52 3.15 7.06
C ALA A 206 -4.70 1.98 6.08
N TYR A 207 -3.87 1.87 5.04
CA TYR A 207 -3.88 0.71 4.14
C TYR A 207 -3.42 -0.56 4.87
N GLN A 208 -2.36 -0.46 5.68
CA GLN A 208 -1.84 -1.59 6.45
C GLN A 208 -2.91 -2.19 7.38
N LYS A 209 -3.69 -1.34 8.07
CA LYS A 209 -4.79 -1.77 8.96
C LYS A 209 -6.03 -2.26 8.21
N HIS A 210 -6.27 -1.75 7.00
CA HIS A 210 -7.46 -2.01 6.20
C HIS A 210 -7.11 -2.28 4.73
N PRO A 211 -6.45 -3.42 4.42
CA PRO A 211 -5.98 -3.71 3.07
C PRO A 211 -7.12 -3.92 2.06
N GLU A 212 -8.37 -4.13 2.52
CA GLU A 212 -9.54 -4.17 1.66
C GLU A 212 -10.02 -2.77 1.20
N SER A 213 -9.48 -1.71 1.80
CA SER A 213 -9.89 -0.33 1.53
C SER A 213 -9.26 0.17 0.22
N GLU A 214 -10.11 0.41 -0.77
CA GLU A 214 -9.71 0.89 -2.09
C GLU A 214 -9.07 2.29 -2.06
N TRP A 215 -9.53 3.19 -1.18
CA TRP A 215 -9.09 4.58 -1.21
C TRP A 215 -7.62 4.79 -0.80
N PRO A 216 -7.11 4.26 0.33
CA PRO A 216 -5.68 4.29 0.63
C PRO A 216 -4.83 3.66 -0.47
N PHE A 217 -5.27 2.52 -1.02
CA PHE A 217 -4.59 1.86 -2.14
C PHE A 217 -4.45 2.80 -3.34
N LEU A 218 -5.54 3.44 -3.79
CA LEU A 218 -5.53 4.38 -4.90
C LEU A 218 -4.69 5.63 -4.63
N ILE A 219 -4.73 6.18 -3.41
CA ILE A 219 -3.88 7.32 -3.04
C ILE A 219 -2.40 6.94 -3.21
N ILE A 220 -2.00 5.77 -2.70
CA ILE A 220 -0.60 5.36 -2.73
C ILE A 220 -0.18 5.07 -4.18
N THR A 221 -0.91 4.21 -4.87
CA THR A 221 -0.53 3.69 -6.19
C THR A 221 -0.68 4.69 -7.32
N ASP A 222 -1.70 5.56 -7.28
CA ASP A 222 -2.00 6.48 -8.37
C ASP A 222 -1.64 7.93 -8.08
N LEU A 223 -1.36 8.30 -6.83
CA LEU A 223 -0.90 9.65 -6.45
C LEU A 223 0.52 9.64 -5.85
N PHE A 224 0.77 8.92 -4.75
CA PHE A 224 2.07 8.98 -4.07
C PHE A 224 3.19 8.43 -4.94
N LEU A 225 3.00 7.26 -5.57
CA LEU A 225 3.99 6.68 -6.46
C LEU A 225 4.22 7.53 -7.74
N LYS A 226 3.38 8.53 -8.02
CA LYS A 226 3.62 9.53 -9.08
C LYS A 226 4.37 10.78 -8.60
N SER A 227 4.59 10.95 -7.29
CA SER A 227 5.42 12.02 -6.71
C SER A 227 6.69 11.43 -6.09
N PRO A 228 7.82 11.41 -6.84
CA PRO A 228 9.09 10.95 -6.30
C PRO A 228 9.63 11.85 -5.18
N GLU A 229 9.29 13.14 -5.16
CA GLU A 229 9.62 14.07 -4.08
C GLU A 229 8.96 13.64 -2.76
N LEU A 230 7.66 13.33 -2.79
CA LEU A 230 6.93 12.84 -1.62
C LEU A 230 7.49 11.51 -1.12
N VAL A 231 7.69 10.54 -2.01
CA VAL A 231 8.22 9.21 -1.65
C VAL A 231 9.60 9.35 -1.00
N GLN A 232 10.50 10.15 -1.56
CA GLN A 232 11.82 10.38 -1.00
C GLN A 232 11.79 11.10 0.36
N ALA A 233 10.85 12.02 0.54
CA ALA A 233 10.69 12.73 1.81
C ALA A 233 10.08 11.85 2.92
N MET A 234 9.12 10.99 2.58
CA MET A 234 8.42 10.14 3.56
C MET A 234 9.18 8.85 3.89
N PHE A 235 9.84 8.21 2.92
CA PHE A 235 10.42 6.86 3.08
C PHE A 235 11.39 6.73 4.27
N PRO A 236 12.30 7.70 4.53
CA PRO A 236 13.17 7.64 5.70
C PRO A 236 12.43 7.76 7.05
N LYS A 237 11.25 8.36 7.07
CA LYS A 237 10.43 8.56 8.28
C LYS A 237 9.50 7.39 8.60
N LEU A 238 9.25 6.51 7.62
CA LEU A 238 8.44 5.32 7.83
C LEU A 238 9.13 4.34 8.79
N ASN A 239 8.34 3.68 9.63
CA ASN A 239 8.78 2.52 10.38
C ASN A 239 8.94 1.29 9.44
N ASN A 240 9.48 0.18 9.95
CA ASN A 240 9.78 -0.98 9.10
C ASN A 240 8.53 -1.62 8.47
N GLN A 241 7.41 -1.73 9.20
CA GLN A 241 6.15 -2.27 8.66
C GLN A 241 5.54 -1.35 7.59
N GLU A 242 5.59 -0.03 7.82
CA GLU A 242 5.14 0.96 6.85
C GLU A 242 6.00 0.94 5.58
N ARG A 243 7.33 0.75 5.71
CA ARG A 243 8.22 0.56 4.56
C ARG A 243 7.85 -0.69 3.78
N VAL A 244 7.64 -1.82 4.45
CA VAL A 244 7.19 -3.07 3.81
C VAL A 244 5.91 -2.83 3.03
N THR A 245 4.93 -2.16 3.63
CA THR A 245 3.64 -1.83 3.01
C THR A 245 3.80 -1.00 1.74
N LEU A 246 4.61 0.06 1.79
CA LEU A 246 4.87 0.91 0.62
C LEU A 246 5.59 0.14 -0.50
N LEU A 247 6.55 -0.72 -0.14
CA LEU A 247 7.29 -1.54 -1.10
C LEU A 247 6.41 -2.61 -1.75
N ASP A 248 5.52 -3.26 -0.98
CA ASP A 248 4.54 -4.21 -1.50
C ASP A 248 3.59 -3.55 -2.52
N LEU A 249 3.15 -2.31 -2.23
CA LEU A 249 2.32 -1.54 -3.16
C LEU A 249 3.09 -1.07 -4.40
N MET A 250 4.38 -0.77 -4.26
CA MET A 250 5.25 -0.47 -5.40
C MET A 250 5.42 -1.70 -6.31
N ILE A 251 5.61 -2.89 -5.72
CA ILE A 251 5.62 -4.17 -6.45
C ILE A 251 4.28 -4.34 -7.18
N ALA A 252 3.15 -4.23 -6.47
CA ALA A 252 1.83 -4.39 -7.07
C ALA A 252 1.58 -3.44 -8.25
N LYS A 253 2.09 -2.20 -8.18
CA LYS A 253 2.01 -1.23 -9.28
C LYS A 253 2.87 -1.64 -10.48
N ILE A 254 4.10 -2.09 -10.24
CA ILE A 254 5.04 -2.50 -11.30
C ILE A 254 4.55 -3.78 -11.99
N THR A 255 4.02 -4.73 -11.23
CA THR A 255 3.59 -6.05 -11.71
C THR A 255 2.12 -6.10 -12.14
N SER A 256 1.43 -4.95 -12.18
CA SER A 256 0.02 -4.91 -12.56
C SER A 256 -0.15 -5.28 -14.04
N ASP A 257 -1.37 -5.66 -14.43
CA ASP A 257 -1.71 -5.95 -15.83
C ASP A 257 -1.48 -4.74 -16.75
N GLU A 258 -1.48 -3.53 -16.19
CA GLU A 258 -1.14 -2.30 -16.90
C GLU A 258 0.37 -2.03 -16.77
N PRO A 259 1.16 -2.14 -17.86
CA PRO A 259 2.57 -1.82 -17.81
C PRO A 259 2.78 -0.34 -17.51
N LEU A 260 3.91 -0.01 -16.88
CA LEU A 260 4.31 1.38 -16.65
C LEU A 260 4.26 2.18 -17.95
N THR A 261 3.55 3.31 -17.91
CA THR A 261 3.43 4.21 -19.05
C THR A 261 4.73 4.98 -19.27
N LYS A 262 4.87 5.63 -20.43
CA LYS A 262 6.03 6.49 -20.72
C LYS A 262 6.18 7.64 -19.72
N ASP A 263 5.07 8.10 -19.15
CA ASP A 263 5.06 9.18 -18.16
C ASP A 263 5.47 8.67 -16.77
N ASP A 264 5.29 7.37 -16.50
CA ASP A 264 5.71 6.75 -15.24
C ASP A 264 7.22 6.49 -15.20
N ILE A 265 7.87 6.21 -16.35
CA ILE A 265 9.30 5.83 -16.39
C ILE A 265 10.22 6.85 -15.70
N PRO A 266 10.16 8.17 -15.97
CA PRO A 266 11.01 9.15 -15.29
C PRO A 266 10.81 9.16 -13.77
N VAL A 267 9.57 8.93 -13.30
CA VAL A 267 9.25 8.87 -11.88
C VAL A 267 9.85 7.61 -11.25
N PHE A 268 9.67 6.46 -11.89
CA PHE A 268 10.20 5.19 -11.39
C PHE A 268 11.72 5.09 -11.46
N LEU A 269 12.40 5.86 -12.31
CA LEU A 269 13.86 6.01 -12.24
C LEU A 269 14.30 6.69 -10.94
N ARG A 270 13.57 7.70 -10.46
CA ARG A 270 13.84 8.35 -9.16
C ARG A 270 13.54 7.44 -7.99
N HIS A 271 12.52 6.59 -8.11
CA HIS A 271 12.26 5.53 -7.12
C HIS A 271 13.37 4.48 -7.15
N ALA A 272 13.81 4.03 -8.33
CA ALA A 272 14.90 3.08 -8.47
C ALA A 272 16.19 3.59 -7.80
N GLU A 273 16.51 4.88 -7.92
CA GLU A 273 17.62 5.51 -7.19
C GLU A 273 17.47 5.38 -5.67
N LEU A 274 16.30 5.72 -5.12
CA LEU A 274 16.02 5.62 -3.69
C LEU A 274 16.11 4.17 -3.20
N ILE A 275 15.49 3.23 -3.93
CA ILE A 275 15.44 1.82 -3.54
C ILE A 275 16.84 1.18 -3.63
N ALA A 276 17.57 1.43 -4.72
CA ALA A 276 18.90 0.88 -4.92
C ALA A 276 19.91 1.44 -3.91
N SER A 277 19.92 2.76 -3.66
CA SER A 277 20.79 3.37 -2.64
C SER A 277 20.50 2.82 -1.26
N THR A 278 19.22 2.79 -0.86
CA THR A 278 18.81 2.23 0.44
C THR A 278 19.24 0.77 0.57
N PHE A 279 19.01 -0.06 -0.46
CA PHE A 279 19.43 -1.45 -0.43
C PHE A 279 20.96 -1.58 -0.30
N VAL A 280 21.73 -0.85 -1.10
CA VAL A 280 23.20 -0.89 -1.05
C VAL A 280 23.73 -0.54 0.35
N ASP A 281 23.11 0.44 1.00
CA ASP A 281 23.52 0.92 2.32
C ASP A 281 23.19 -0.07 3.45
N GLN A 282 22.02 -0.71 3.40
CA GLN A 282 21.51 -1.49 4.55
C GLN A 282 21.36 -2.99 4.32
N CYS A 283 21.61 -3.53 3.12
CA CYS A 283 21.33 -4.94 2.80
C CYS A 283 21.93 -6.00 3.76
N LYS A 284 23.03 -5.66 4.46
CA LYS A 284 23.67 -6.54 5.45
C LYS A 284 22.84 -6.76 6.72
N THR A 285 21.82 -5.94 6.99
CA THR A 285 20.90 -6.11 8.13
C THR A 285 20.22 -7.48 8.09
N VAL A 286 19.97 -8.03 6.88
CA VAL A 286 19.36 -9.35 6.67
C VAL A 286 20.18 -10.48 7.32
N LEU A 287 21.49 -10.30 7.51
CA LEU A 287 22.35 -11.29 8.17
C LEU A 287 21.97 -11.52 9.64
N LYS A 288 21.30 -10.55 10.29
CA LYS A 288 20.79 -10.71 11.66
C LYS A 288 19.83 -11.90 11.77
N LEU A 289 19.12 -12.23 10.70
CA LEU A 289 18.18 -13.35 10.67
C LEU A 289 18.86 -14.74 10.79
N ALA A 290 20.17 -14.83 10.57
CA ALA A 290 20.91 -16.07 10.82
C ALA A 290 21.12 -16.37 12.32
N SER A 291 20.86 -15.39 13.19
CA SER A 291 21.00 -15.53 14.64
C SER A 291 19.94 -16.47 15.22
N GLU A 292 20.26 -17.15 16.32
CA GLU A 292 19.30 -18.01 17.03
C GLU A 292 18.07 -17.23 17.51
N GLU A 293 18.30 -16.02 18.05
CA GLU A 293 17.27 -15.04 18.46
C GLU A 293 17.45 -13.74 17.64
N PRO A 294 16.79 -13.59 16.47
CA PRO A 294 16.88 -12.37 15.69
C PRO A 294 16.22 -11.20 16.45
N PRO A 295 16.91 -10.06 16.65
CA PRO A 295 16.43 -8.98 17.50
C PRO A 295 15.35 -8.09 16.84
N ASP A 296 15.34 -8.01 15.51
CA ASP A 296 14.39 -7.20 14.71
C ASP A 296 14.19 -7.87 13.35
N ASP A 297 13.07 -8.58 13.20
CA ASP A 297 12.71 -9.25 11.96
C ASP A 297 12.13 -8.27 10.92
N GLU A 298 11.64 -7.10 11.34
CA GLU A 298 10.95 -6.16 10.47
C GLU A 298 11.93 -5.34 9.63
N GLU A 299 13.08 -4.92 10.20
CA GLU A 299 14.14 -4.24 9.44
C GLU A 299 14.69 -5.14 8.34
N ALA A 300 14.88 -6.42 8.64
CA ALA A 300 15.32 -7.41 7.67
C ALA A 300 14.24 -7.63 6.60
N LEU A 301 12.96 -7.73 6.98
CA LEU A 301 11.85 -7.86 6.03
C LEU A 301 11.75 -6.65 5.09
N ALA A 302 11.86 -5.42 5.60
CA ALA A 302 11.90 -4.21 4.78
C ALA A 302 13.06 -4.25 3.78
N THR A 303 14.21 -4.75 4.21
CA THR A 303 15.40 -4.92 3.36
C THR A 303 15.21 -5.99 2.29
N ILE A 304 14.53 -7.09 2.61
CA ILE A 304 14.16 -8.11 1.63
C ILE A 304 13.20 -7.52 0.59
N ARG A 305 12.22 -6.71 1.01
CA ARG A 305 11.29 -6.04 0.08
C ARG A 305 11.95 -5.04 -0.85
N LEU A 306 13.04 -4.39 -0.44
CA LEU A 306 13.86 -3.58 -1.36
C LEU A 306 14.42 -4.42 -2.50
N LEU A 307 14.94 -5.62 -2.20
CA LEU A 307 15.41 -6.56 -3.22
C LEU A 307 14.28 -7.00 -4.14
N ASP A 308 13.10 -7.29 -3.59
CA ASP A 308 11.93 -7.71 -4.34
C ASP A 308 11.53 -6.63 -5.36
N VAL A 309 11.45 -5.37 -4.92
CA VAL A 309 11.20 -4.20 -5.80
C VAL A 309 12.26 -4.09 -6.90
N LEU A 310 13.55 -4.20 -6.57
CA LEU A 310 14.63 -4.13 -7.57
C LEU A 310 14.51 -5.23 -8.61
N CYS A 311 14.12 -6.44 -8.20
CA CYS A 311 13.92 -7.53 -9.13
C CYS A 311 12.74 -7.26 -10.08
N GLU A 312 11.63 -6.68 -9.61
CA GLU A 312 10.51 -6.31 -10.49
C GLU A 312 10.86 -5.13 -11.39
N MET A 313 11.57 -4.11 -10.89
CA MET A 313 12.05 -2.99 -11.69
C MET A 313 12.95 -3.46 -12.84
N THR A 314 13.83 -4.43 -12.58
CA THR A 314 14.76 -4.94 -13.60
C THR A 314 14.12 -5.83 -14.67
N VAL A 315 12.80 -6.10 -14.59
CA VAL A 315 12.03 -6.68 -15.70
C VAL A 315 11.76 -5.64 -16.80
N ASN A 316 11.63 -4.36 -16.41
CA ASN A 316 11.44 -3.26 -17.35
C ASN A 316 12.78 -2.84 -17.99
N THR A 317 12.85 -2.74 -19.31
CA THR A 317 14.11 -2.47 -20.04
C THR A 317 14.72 -1.09 -19.73
N GLU A 318 13.90 -0.06 -19.54
CA GLU A 318 14.39 1.30 -19.23
C GLU A 318 14.98 1.35 -17.81
N LEU A 319 14.26 0.79 -16.83
CA LEU A 319 14.72 0.72 -15.45
C LEU A 319 15.92 -0.22 -15.30
N LEU A 320 15.95 -1.33 -16.03
CA LEU A 320 17.08 -2.24 -16.08
C LEU A 320 18.35 -1.52 -16.54
N GLY A 321 18.30 -0.76 -17.64
CA GLY A 321 19.46 -0.03 -18.15
C GLY A 321 20.04 0.94 -17.11
N TYR A 322 19.19 1.60 -16.33
CA TYR A 322 19.61 2.46 -15.23
C TYR A 322 20.24 1.66 -14.07
N LEU A 323 19.59 0.59 -13.63
CA LEU A 323 20.06 -0.23 -12.50
C LEU A 323 21.34 -1.01 -12.83
N GLN A 324 21.57 -1.36 -14.10
CA GLN A 324 22.79 -2.01 -14.55
C GLN A 324 24.05 -1.16 -14.33
N VAL A 325 23.93 0.16 -14.34
CA VAL A 325 25.04 1.09 -14.12
C VAL A 325 25.01 1.72 -12.73
N PHE A 326 24.09 1.29 -11.85
CA PHE A 326 23.96 1.88 -10.52
C PHE A 326 25.18 1.51 -9.64
N PRO A 327 25.92 2.49 -9.09
CA PRO A 327 27.17 2.23 -8.39
C PRO A 327 27.02 1.29 -7.20
N GLY A 328 27.80 0.22 -7.19
CA GLY A 328 27.92 -0.71 -6.06
C GLY A 328 26.74 -1.68 -5.90
N LEU A 329 25.68 -1.59 -6.71
CA LEU A 329 24.53 -2.48 -6.59
C LEU A 329 24.92 -3.94 -6.85
N LEU A 330 25.54 -4.21 -8.00
CA LEU A 330 25.93 -5.56 -8.39
C LEU A 330 26.90 -6.17 -7.38
N GLU A 331 27.95 -5.44 -7.01
CA GLU A 331 28.95 -5.89 -6.05
C GLU A 331 28.32 -6.21 -4.70
N ARG A 332 27.40 -5.36 -4.23
CA ARG A 332 26.76 -5.55 -2.94
C ARG A 332 25.82 -6.75 -2.93
N VAL A 333 25.10 -7.01 -4.02
CA VAL A 333 24.25 -8.21 -4.16
C VAL A 333 25.09 -9.49 -4.16
N ILE A 334 26.23 -9.50 -4.86
CA ILE A 334 27.17 -10.63 -4.88
C ILE A 334 27.78 -10.87 -3.49
N ASP A 335 28.24 -9.81 -2.83
CA ASP A 335 28.78 -9.87 -1.48
C ASP A 335 27.76 -10.47 -0.50
N LEU A 336 26.51 -10.02 -0.58
CA LEU A 336 25.45 -10.50 0.28
C LEU A 336 25.13 -11.97 0.02
N LEU A 337 25.03 -12.38 -1.26
CA LEU A 337 24.86 -13.79 -1.63
C LEU A 337 25.98 -14.64 -1.04
N ARG A 338 27.23 -14.17 -1.10
CA ARG A 338 28.39 -14.88 -0.55
C ARG A 338 28.28 -15.07 0.96
N VAL A 339 27.98 -14.01 1.71
CA VAL A 339 27.92 -14.08 3.17
C VAL A 339 26.78 -14.98 3.63
N ILE A 340 25.61 -14.87 2.99
CA ILE A 340 24.45 -15.71 3.27
C ILE A 340 24.71 -17.18 2.92
N HIS A 341 25.40 -17.43 1.81
CA HIS A 341 25.75 -18.77 1.38
C HIS A 341 26.71 -19.45 2.36
N VAL A 342 27.75 -18.74 2.81
CA VAL A 342 28.68 -19.23 3.85
C VAL A 342 27.93 -19.49 5.16
N ALA A 343 27.13 -18.53 5.63
CA ALA A 343 26.36 -18.68 6.87
C ALA A 343 25.42 -19.90 6.82
N GLY A 344 24.73 -20.12 5.69
CA GLY A 344 23.83 -21.27 5.52
C GLY A 344 24.53 -22.64 5.45
N LYS A 345 25.84 -22.68 5.16
CA LYS A 345 26.68 -23.90 5.16
C LYS A 345 27.31 -24.18 6.52
N GLU A 346 27.72 -23.15 7.25
CA GLU A 346 28.42 -23.30 8.53
C GLU A 346 27.48 -23.64 9.69
N THR A 347 26.29 -23.02 9.71
CA THR A 347 25.31 -23.22 10.78
C THR A 347 23.94 -23.54 10.19
N THR A 348 23.15 -24.34 10.90
CA THR A 348 21.75 -24.57 10.52
C THR A 348 20.94 -23.35 10.91
N ASN A 349 20.53 -22.56 9.92
CA ASN A 349 19.76 -21.34 10.10
C ASN A 349 18.74 -21.19 8.95
N ILE A 350 18.08 -20.04 8.88
CA ILE A 350 17.06 -19.78 7.86
C ILE A 350 17.59 -19.78 6.42
N PHE A 351 18.90 -19.64 6.22
CA PHE A 351 19.55 -19.64 4.91
C PHE A 351 20.10 -21.02 4.51
N SER A 352 19.96 -22.03 5.36
CA SER A 352 20.37 -23.41 5.06
C SER A 352 19.39 -24.08 4.08
N ASN A 353 19.91 -24.98 3.23
CA ASN A 353 19.09 -25.65 2.21
C ASN A 353 18.07 -26.65 2.80
N CYS A 354 18.33 -27.15 4.01
CA CYS A 354 17.44 -28.02 4.78
C CYS A 354 16.64 -27.15 5.73
N GLY A 355 15.43 -26.78 5.35
CA GLY A 355 14.64 -25.78 6.07
C GLY A 355 14.54 -26.05 7.57
N CYS A 356 14.95 -25.07 8.39
CA CYS A 356 14.33 -24.90 9.68
C CYS A 356 12.86 -24.55 9.40
N VAL A 357 11.96 -25.53 9.53
CA VAL A 357 10.53 -25.25 9.58
C VAL A 357 10.29 -24.50 10.89
N ARG A 358 10.49 -23.17 10.89
CA ARG A 358 9.84 -22.31 11.88
C ARG A 358 8.37 -22.31 11.50
N ALA A 359 7.52 -22.80 12.40
CA ALA A 359 6.08 -22.83 12.22
C ALA A 359 5.59 -21.44 11.80
N GLU A 360 4.81 -21.39 10.72
CA GLU A 360 3.89 -20.31 10.32
C GLU A 360 4.39 -18.88 10.59
N GLY A 361 5.11 -18.29 9.63
CA GLY A 361 5.37 -16.85 9.60
C GLY A 361 5.78 -16.37 8.21
N ASP A 362 5.26 -15.22 7.76
CA ASP A 362 5.56 -14.65 6.44
C ASP A 362 7.07 -14.48 6.20
N ILE A 363 7.83 -14.18 7.26
CA ILE A 363 9.29 -13.98 7.20
C ILE A 363 10.02 -15.26 6.78
N SER A 364 9.61 -16.45 7.24
CA SER A 364 10.29 -17.69 6.85
C SER A 364 10.10 -17.98 5.36
N ASN A 365 8.89 -17.76 4.84
CA ASN A 365 8.59 -17.88 3.41
C ASN A 365 9.37 -16.86 2.57
N VAL A 366 9.40 -15.60 3.01
CA VAL A 366 10.11 -14.52 2.32
C VAL A 366 11.62 -14.75 2.33
N ALA A 367 12.20 -15.14 3.47
CA ALA A 367 13.62 -15.43 3.58
C ALA A 367 14.04 -16.66 2.77
N ASN A 368 13.18 -17.67 2.67
CA ASN A 368 13.43 -18.83 1.80
C ASN A 368 13.61 -18.39 0.34
N GLY A 369 12.81 -17.40 -0.12
CA GLY A 369 12.91 -16.80 -1.46
C GLY A 369 14.11 -15.87 -1.66
N PHE A 370 14.74 -15.39 -0.58
CA PHE A 370 15.73 -14.31 -0.65
C PHE A 370 16.94 -14.64 -1.52
N LYS A 371 17.54 -15.85 -1.38
CA LYS A 371 18.64 -16.29 -2.24
C LYS A 371 18.25 -16.32 -3.72
N SER A 372 17.04 -16.80 -4.01
CA SER A 372 16.51 -16.82 -5.39
C SER A 372 16.41 -15.41 -5.96
N HIS A 373 15.95 -14.44 -5.17
CA HIS A 373 15.86 -13.06 -5.63
C HIS A 373 17.23 -12.39 -5.78
N LEU A 374 18.22 -12.70 -4.95
CA LEU A 374 19.60 -12.22 -5.16
C LEU A 374 20.15 -12.73 -6.49
N ILE A 375 19.97 -14.02 -6.78
CA ILE A 375 20.43 -14.63 -8.03
C ILE A 375 19.62 -14.10 -9.23
N ARG A 376 18.30 -13.91 -9.07
CA ARG A 376 17.44 -13.27 -10.08
C ARG A 376 17.95 -11.88 -10.42
N LEU A 377 18.22 -11.04 -9.42
CA LEU A 377 18.72 -9.69 -9.63
C LEU A 377 20.08 -9.70 -10.33
N ILE A 378 21.03 -10.55 -9.91
CA ILE A 378 22.33 -10.70 -10.61
C ILE A 378 22.10 -11.08 -12.08
N GLY A 379 21.26 -12.08 -12.32
CA GLY A 379 20.92 -12.53 -13.67
C GLY A 379 20.33 -11.41 -14.53
N ASN A 380 19.40 -10.62 -13.98
CA ASN A 380 18.82 -9.47 -14.67
C ASN A 380 19.88 -8.40 -14.97
N LEU A 381 20.69 -8.02 -13.97
CA LEU A 381 21.75 -7.02 -14.15
C LEU A 381 22.82 -7.45 -15.17
N CYS A 382 22.99 -8.75 -15.42
CA CYS A 382 23.91 -9.26 -16.44
C CYS A 382 23.27 -9.43 -17.84
N TYR A 383 21.95 -9.27 -17.98
CA TYR A 383 21.28 -9.47 -19.25
C TYR A 383 21.79 -8.48 -20.30
N LYS A 384 22.48 -9.00 -21.34
CA LYS A 384 23.11 -8.23 -22.42
C LYS A 384 24.03 -7.10 -21.94
N ASN A 385 24.65 -7.25 -20.77
CA ASN A 385 25.55 -6.25 -20.20
C ASN A 385 26.92 -6.88 -19.93
N LYS A 386 27.85 -6.68 -20.86
CA LYS A 386 29.18 -7.28 -20.80
C LYS A 386 29.98 -6.84 -19.57
N ASP A 387 29.88 -5.57 -19.19
CA ASP A 387 30.61 -5.03 -18.04
C ASP A 387 30.18 -5.73 -16.75
N ASN A 388 28.88 -5.94 -16.54
CA ASN A 388 28.35 -6.66 -15.39
C ASN A 388 28.69 -8.16 -15.44
N GLN A 389 28.66 -8.78 -16.62
CA GLN A 389 29.07 -10.18 -16.78
C GLN A 389 30.54 -10.39 -16.41
N ASP A 390 31.42 -9.50 -16.88
CA ASP A 390 32.86 -9.55 -16.58
C ASP A 390 33.09 -9.25 -15.08
N LYS A 391 32.36 -8.30 -14.51
CA LYS A 391 32.40 -7.97 -13.08
C LYS A 391 32.02 -9.15 -12.18
N VAL A 392 30.98 -9.90 -12.53
CA VAL A 392 30.59 -11.11 -11.78
C VAL A 392 31.70 -12.15 -11.82
N ASN A 393 32.41 -12.30 -12.94
CA ASN A 393 33.56 -13.19 -13.05
C ASN A 393 34.72 -12.72 -12.17
N GLU A 394 35.10 -11.44 -12.25
CA GLU A 394 36.16 -10.83 -11.42
C GLU A 394 35.93 -11.00 -9.91
N LEU A 395 34.66 -11.05 -9.49
CA LEU A 395 34.27 -11.22 -8.10
C LEU A 395 34.04 -12.70 -7.71
N ASP A 396 34.48 -13.68 -8.50
CA ASP A 396 34.23 -15.11 -8.25
C ASP A 396 32.74 -15.43 -8.04
N GLY A 397 31.85 -14.68 -8.71
CA GLY A 397 30.41 -14.82 -8.59
C GLY A 397 29.86 -16.01 -9.36
N ILE A 398 30.49 -16.42 -10.46
CA ILE A 398 30.04 -17.57 -11.27
C ILE A 398 30.09 -18.89 -10.45
N PRO A 399 31.22 -19.27 -9.81
CA PRO A 399 31.25 -20.47 -8.97
C PRO A 399 30.26 -20.37 -7.79
N LEU A 400 30.13 -19.18 -7.18
CA LEU A 400 29.18 -18.95 -6.09
C LEU A 400 27.72 -19.21 -6.51
N ILE A 401 27.32 -18.73 -7.69
CA ILE A 401 25.98 -18.95 -8.25
C ILE A 401 25.76 -20.43 -8.57
N LEU A 402 26.75 -21.11 -9.19
CA LEU A 402 26.65 -22.54 -9.52
C LEU A 402 26.54 -23.43 -8.28
N ASP A 403 27.19 -23.08 -7.17
CA ASP A 403 27.11 -23.81 -5.89
C ASP A 403 25.73 -23.69 -5.22
N ASN A 404 24.85 -22.81 -5.72
CA ASN A 404 23.44 -22.71 -5.33
C ASN A 404 22.51 -23.62 -6.18
N CYS A 405 23.05 -24.48 -7.06
CA CYS A 405 22.26 -25.48 -7.80
C CYS A 405 21.72 -26.65 -6.94
N ASN A 406 22.09 -26.73 -5.67
CA ASN A 406 21.67 -27.82 -4.79
C ASN A 406 20.14 -27.82 -4.60
N ILE A 407 19.54 -29.02 -4.56
CA ILE A 407 18.10 -29.17 -4.31
C ILE A 407 17.80 -28.67 -2.90
N SER A 408 16.89 -27.70 -2.79
CA SER A 408 16.39 -27.16 -1.52
C SER A 408 14.90 -27.42 -1.43
N ASP A 409 14.46 -28.06 -0.33
CA ASP A 409 13.04 -28.26 -0.05
C ASP A 409 12.31 -26.92 0.20
N SER A 410 13.01 -25.94 0.77
CA SER A 410 12.45 -24.63 1.11
C SER A 410 12.41 -23.66 -0.08
N ASN A 411 13.22 -23.87 -1.13
CA ASN A 411 13.24 -23.01 -2.30
C ASN A 411 13.29 -23.81 -3.62
N PRO A 412 12.14 -24.30 -4.11
CA PRO A 412 12.08 -25.13 -5.32
C PRO A 412 12.47 -24.39 -6.61
N PHE A 413 12.48 -23.04 -6.62
CA PHE A 413 12.80 -22.24 -7.81
C PHE A 413 14.27 -21.81 -7.89
N LEU A 414 15.07 -22.07 -6.86
CA LEU A 414 16.47 -21.63 -6.79
C LEU A 414 17.28 -22.07 -8.01
N THR A 415 17.18 -23.35 -8.39
CA THR A 415 17.89 -23.89 -9.55
C THR A 415 17.49 -23.20 -10.86
N GLN A 416 16.23 -22.77 -11.01
CA GLN A 416 15.78 -22.08 -12.22
C GLN A 416 16.41 -20.69 -12.33
N TRP A 417 16.50 -19.97 -11.22
CA TRP A 417 17.18 -18.68 -11.17
C TRP A 417 18.68 -18.81 -11.40
N VAL A 418 19.31 -19.88 -10.91
CA VAL A 418 20.71 -20.19 -11.22
C VAL A 418 20.90 -20.42 -12.72
N ILE A 419 20.09 -21.27 -13.35
CA ILE A 419 20.15 -21.53 -14.80
C ILE A 419 19.99 -20.23 -15.59
N TYR A 420 18.99 -19.43 -15.23
CA TYR A 420 18.74 -18.13 -15.85
C TYR A 420 19.94 -17.18 -15.72
N ALA A 421 20.49 -17.03 -14.51
CA ALA A 421 21.64 -16.17 -14.26
C ALA A 421 22.87 -16.62 -15.04
N ILE A 422 23.17 -17.94 -15.06
CA ILE A 422 24.30 -18.49 -15.81
C ILE A 422 24.13 -18.31 -17.32
N ARG A 423 22.90 -18.47 -17.84
CA ARG A 423 22.60 -18.15 -19.24
C ARG A 423 22.92 -16.69 -19.56
N ASN A 424 22.50 -15.75 -18.72
CA ASN A 424 22.77 -14.32 -18.96
C ASN A 424 24.26 -13.96 -18.75
N LEU A 425 24.96 -14.65 -17.86
CA LEU A 425 26.39 -14.48 -17.61
C LEU A 425 27.26 -14.97 -18.78
N THR A 426 26.78 -15.94 -19.55
CA THR A 426 27.53 -16.59 -20.64
C THR A 426 27.08 -16.14 -22.02
N GLU A 427 25.94 -15.47 -22.15
CA GLU A 427 25.45 -14.90 -23.41
C GLU A 427 26.49 -13.93 -23.99
N ASP A 428 26.99 -14.25 -25.19
CA ASP A 428 28.01 -13.49 -25.92
C ASP A 428 29.30 -13.20 -25.11
N ASN A 429 29.61 -14.03 -24.12
CA ASN A 429 30.80 -13.88 -23.26
C ASN A 429 31.65 -15.15 -23.22
N SER A 430 32.63 -15.24 -24.14
CA SER A 430 33.53 -16.39 -24.25
C SER A 430 34.40 -16.60 -23.01
N GLN A 431 34.80 -15.53 -22.32
CA GLN A 431 35.61 -15.64 -21.10
C GLN A 431 34.86 -16.38 -19.99
N ASN A 432 33.58 -16.05 -19.80
CA ASN A 432 32.72 -16.73 -18.82
C ASN A 432 32.40 -18.17 -19.22
N GLN A 433 32.19 -18.42 -20.53
CA GLN A 433 32.03 -19.77 -21.06
C GLN A 433 33.28 -20.63 -20.81
N ASP A 434 34.47 -20.08 -21.10
CA ASP A 434 35.76 -20.75 -20.90
C ASP A 434 36.03 -21.04 -19.42
N LEU A 435 35.63 -20.15 -18.51
CA LEU A 435 35.75 -20.37 -17.07
C LEU A 435 34.95 -21.61 -16.65
N ILE A 436 33.69 -21.70 -17.09
CA ILE A 436 32.81 -22.85 -16.77
C ILE A 436 33.32 -24.12 -17.45
N ALA A 437 33.79 -24.04 -18.70
CA ALA A 437 34.34 -25.19 -19.42
C ALA A 437 35.59 -25.80 -18.76
N LYS A 438 36.34 -25.00 -17.99
CA LYS A 438 37.50 -25.45 -17.21
C LYS A 438 37.13 -26.03 -15.85
N MET A 439 35.87 -25.99 -15.44
CA MET A 439 35.45 -26.60 -14.18
C MET A 439 35.53 -28.12 -14.30
N GLU A 440 36.27 -28.75 -13.39
CA GLU A 440 36.45 -30.19 -13.35
C GLU A 440 35.44 -30.85 -12.42
N GLU A 441 34.95 -32.03 -12.79
CA GLU A 441 34.06 -32.82 -11.94
C GLU A 441 34.82 -33.37 -10.71
N GLN A 442 34.39 -33.01 -9.49
CA GLN A 442 35.02 -33.43 -8.24
C GLN A 442 34.33 -34.62 -7.55
N GLY A 443 33.31 -35.21 -8.17
CA GLY A 443 32.56 -36.36 -7.65
C GLY A 443 31.07 -36.08 -7.40
N LEU A 444 30.40 -37.00 -6.71
CA LEU A 444 28.97 -36.87 -6.38
C LEU A 444 28.76 -35.79 -5.32
N ALA A 445 27.83 -34.87 -5.58
CA ALA A 445 27.32 -33.93 -4.59
C ALA A 445 26.60 -34.66 -3.44
N ASP A 446 26.34 -33.94 -2.35
CA ASP A 446 25.60 -34.50 -1.21
C ASP A 446 24.20 -34.99 -1.62
N ALA A 447 24.01 -36.31 -1.58
CA ALA A 447 22.74 -36.98 -1.88
C ALA A 447 21.89 -37.24 -0.62
N SER A 448 22.19 -36.59 0.51
CA SER A 448 21.45 -36.75 1.77
C SER A 448 19.94 -36.54 1.62
N LEU A 449 19.52 -35.54 0.84
CA LEU A 449 18.12 -35.27 0.57
C LEU A 449 17.44 -36.41 -0.21
N LEU A 450 18.07 -36.89 -1.28
CA LEU A 450 17.55 -38.00 -2.06
C LEU A 450 17.43 -39.26 -1.20
N LYS A 451 18.40 -39.52 -0.31
CA LYS A 451 18.32 -40.62 0.67
C LYS A 451 17.11 -40.49 1.59
N LYS A 452 16.79 -39.28 2.08
CA LYS A 452 15.59 -39.04 2.90
C LYS A 452 14.29 -39.36 2.15
N VAL A 453 14.21 -39.07 0.85
CA VAL A 453 13.01 -39.35 0.04
C VAL A 453 12.94 -40.83 -0.38
N GLY A 454 14.03 -41.58 -0.23
CA GLY A 454 14.11 -43.01 -0.52
C GLY A 454 14.82 -43.32 -1.83
N PHE A 455 15.85 -42.53 -2.18
CA PHE A 455 16.66 -42.72 -3.37
C PHE A 455 18.16 -42.69 -3.05
N GLU A 456 18.94 -43.47 -3.78
CA GLU A 456 20.40 -43.40 -3.80
C GLU A 456 20.89 -43.02 -5.19
N VAL A 457 21.96 -42.22 -5.26
CA VAL A 457 22.62 -41.85 -6.51
C VAL A 457 23.90 -42.66 -6.64
N GLU A 458 24.01 -43.42 -7.73
CA GLU A 458 25.24 -44.10 -8.12
C GLU A 458 25.77 -43.45 -9.41
N LYS A 459 27.08 -43.16 -9.45
CA LYS A 459 27.75 -42.77 -10.68
C LYS A 459 28.24 -44.01 -11.42
N LYS A 460 27.81 -44.19 -12.68
CA LYS A 460 28.35 -45.23 -13.60
C LYS A 460 28.89 -44.58 -14.87
N GLY A 461 30.21 -44.43 -14.94
CA GLY A 461 30.85 -43.64 -16.01
C GLY A 461 30.37 -42.18 -15.95
N GLU A 462 29.95 -41.63 -17.09
CA GLU A 462 29.39 -40.27 -17.21
C GLU A 462 27.92 -40.15 -16.75
N LYS A 463 27.27 -41.25 -16.38
CA LYS A 463 25.83 -41.26 -16.05
C LYS A 463 25.59 -41.32 -14.55
N LEU A 464 24.65 -40.50 -14.08
CA LEU A 464 24.06 -40.60 -12.74
C LEU A 464 22.84 -41.52 -12.80
N ILE A 465 22.80 -42.52 -11.93
CA ILE A 465 21.69 -43.48 -11.80
C ILE A 465 21.03 -43.29 -10.46
N LEU A 466 19.72 -42.98 -10.48
CA LEU A 466 18.89 -42.92 -9.29
C LEU A 466 18.29 -44.31 -9.00
N LYS A 467 18.54 -44.86 -7.81
CA LYS A 467 17.99 -46.13 -7.34
C LYS A 467 16.95 -45.88 -6.25
N SER A 468 15.77 -46.48 -6.36
CA SER A 468 14.78 -46.53 -5.27
C SER A 468 15.31 -47.40 -4.13
N THR A 469 15.30 -46.88 -2.90
CA THR A 469 15.58 -47.66 -1.69
C THR A 469 14.32 -48.33 -1.12
N ARG A 470 13.13 -48.03 -1.68
CA ARG A 470 11.86 -48.64 -1.28
C ARG A 470 11.64 -50.03 -1.89
N ASP A 471 12.42 -50.40 -2.91
CA ASP A 471 12.32 -51.68 -3.62
C ASP A 471 13.40 -52.69 -3.20
N THR A 472 13.67 -52.78 -1.90
CA THR A 472 14.10 -54.08 -1.35
C THR A 472 12.86 -54.82 -0.87
N PRO A 473 12.23 -55.70 -1.68
CA PRO A 473 11.29 -56.66 -1.13
C PRO A 473 12.06 -57.43 -0.06
N LYS A 474 11.58 -57.41 1.18
CA LYS A 474 12.11 -58.30 2.21
C LYS A 474 11.90 -59.73 1.72
N PRO A 475 12.96 -60.55 1.58
CA PRO A 475 12.78 -61.99 1.48
C PRO A 475 12.25 -62.56 2.81
#